data_AF-A0AAJ5RZW0-F1
#
_entry.id   AF-A0AAJ5RZW0-F1
#
_cell.length_a   1.000
_cell.length_b   1.000
_cell.length_c   1.000
_cell.angle_alpha   90.00
_cell.angle_beta   90.00
_cell.angle_gamma   90.00
#
_symmetry.space_group_name_H-M   'P 1'
#
loop_
_entity.id
_entity.type
_entity.pdbx_description
1 polymer ?
#
loop_
_entity_poly.entity_id
_entity_poly.type
_entity_poly.pdbx_seq_one_letter_code
_entity_poly.pdbx_strand_id
1 'polypeptide(L)'
;MISVTIGISSESSQAAAGPALAPAQGKMTTLKELADLLKMDRSAARRYVMRLGYEPKRARTASSGFQTALVFDKDQVRQILEARQADGYC
;
A
#
# COMPACT_ATOMS: atom_id res chain seq x y z
N MET A 1 29.07 2.57 50.72
CA MET A 1 27.62 2.46 50.46
C MET A 1 27.19 3.69 49.70
N ILE A 2 26.74 3.54 48.45
CA ILE A 2 25.66 4.28 47.77
C ILE A 2 25.54 3.60 46.39
N SER A 3 24.38 3.01 46.15
CA SER A 3 23.97 2.42 44.87
C SER A 3 23.37 3.51 43.99
N VAL A 4 23.71 3.55 42.69
CA VAL A 4 22.89 4.23 41.68
C VAL A 4 22.79 3.37 40.43
N THR A 5 21.62 2.79 40.25
CA THR A 5 21.15 2.10 39.05
C THR A 5 20.47 3.13 38.16
N ILE A 6 20.94 3.32 36.93
CA ILE A 6 20.18 3.99 35.87
C ILE A 6 20.31 3.14 34.61
N GLY A 7 19.29 2.34 34.36
CA GLY A 7 19.03 1.76 33.05
C GLY A 7 18.22 2.77 32.23
N ILE A 8 18.78 3.21 31.10
CA ILE A 8 17.98 3.85 30.05
C ILE A 8 18.10 3.01 28.79
N SER A 9 17.10 2.15 28.60
CA SER A 9 16.78 1.58 27.30
C SER A 9 16.21 2.70 26.43
N SER A 10 17.02 3.22 25.51
CA SER A 10 16.51 4.03 24.40
C SER A 10 16.54 3.18 23.14
N GLU A 11 15.49 2.38 22.96
CA GLU A 11 15.04 1.93 21.65
C GLU A 11 14.60 3.15 20.86
N SER A 12 15.42 3.60 19.92
CA SER A 12 15.06 4.60 18.92
C SER A 12 16.00 4.50 17.74
N SER A 13 15.69 3.57 16.83
CA SER A 13 16.01 3.65 15.40
C SER A 13 15.31 2.50 14.69
N GLN A 14 13.98 2.53 14.67
CA GLN A 14 13.23 1.83 13.63
C GLN A 14 13.27 2.71 12.38
N ALA A 15 14.41 2.65 11.68
CA ALA A 15 14.57 3.14 10.33
C ALA A 15 14.75 1.92 9.42
N ALA A 16 14.07 1.96 8.28
CA ALA A 16 14.17 1.02 7.17
C ALA A 16 13.52 -0.37 7.38
N ALA A 17 12.23 -0.45 7.08
CA ALA A 17 11.72 -1.42 6.10
C ALA A 17 10.30 -1.01 5.72
N GLY A 18 10.14 -0.26 4.63
CA GLY A 18 8.85 -0.24 3.93
C GLY A 18 8.47 -1.69 3.65
N PRO A 19 7.20 -2.09 3.82
CA PRO A 19 6.82 -3.46 3.52
C PRO A 19 6.98 -3.65 2.01
N ALA A 20 8.12 -4.23 1.61
CA ALA A 20 8.34 -4.84 0.32
C ALA A 20 7.40 -6.04 0.24
N LEU A 21 6.14 -5.76 -0.09
CA LEU A 21 5.13 -6.77 -0.36
C LEU A 21 5.50 -7.41 -1.69
N ALA A 22 6.18 -8.54 -1.58
CA ALA A 22 6.47 -9.48 -2.65
C ALA A 22 5.23 -9.69 -3.53
N PRO A 23 5.36 -9.62 -4.88
CA PRO A 23 4.23 -9.77 -5.80
C PRO A 23 3.88 -11.25 -5.90
N ALA A 24 3.21 -11.79 -4.88
CA ALA A 24 2.71 -13.16 -4.92
C ALA A 24 1.76 -13.33 -6.12
N GLN A 25 2.04 -14.37 -6.88
CA GLN A 25 1.35 -14.83 -8.09
C GLN A 25 -0.17 -14.94 -7.82
N GLY A 26 -1.01 -14.36 -8.69
CA GLY A 26 -2.48 -14.40 -8.56
C GLY A 26 -3.15 -13.51 -7.49
N LYS A 27 -2.38 -12.65 -6.80
CA LYS A 27 -2.90 -11.81 -5.71
C LYS A 27 -3.63 -10.56 -6.25
N MET A 28 -4.93 -10.44 -5.95
CA MET A 28 -5.66 -9.20 -6.18
C MET A 28 -5.11 -8.10 -5.27
N THR A 29 -4.84 -6.93 -5.85
CA THR A 29 -4.20 -5.80 -5.15
C THR A 29 -5.27 -4.96 -4.50
N THR A 30 -5.18 -4.72 -3.20
CA THR A 30 -6.15 -3.84 -2.52
C THR A 30 -5.91 -2.37 -2.87
N LEU A 31 -6.92 -1.51 -2.70
CA LEU A 31 -6.76 -0.06 -2.87
C LEU A 31 -5.64 0.52 -2.00
N LYS A 32 -5.40 -0.05 -0.82
CA LYS A 32 -4.29 0.36 0.05
C LYS A 32 -2.94 0.08 -0.61
N GLU A 33 -2.72 -1.15 -1.06
CA GLU A 33 -1.47 -1.53 -1.74
C GLU A 33 -1.29 -0.76 -3.06
N LEU A 34 -2.37 -0.52 -3.80
CA LEU A 34 -2.33 0.29 -5.01
C LEU A 34 -1.94 1.75 -4.71
N ALA A 35 -2.42 2.32 -3.60
CA ALA A 35 -2.05 3.67 -3.19
C ALA A 35 -0.56 3.76 -2.79
N ASP A 36 -0.04 2.76 -2.07
CA ASP A 36 1.39 2.62 -1.76
C ASP A 36 2.25 2.54 -3.05
N LEU A 37 1.84 1.74 -4.04
CA LEU A 37 2.53 1.63 -5.34
C LEU A 37 2.52 2.95 -6.11
N LEU A 38 1.40 3.66 -6.08
CA LEU A 38 1.28 4.99 -6.69
C LEU A 38 1.91 6.08 -5.83
N LYS A 39 2.49 5.80 -4.66
CA LYS A 39 2.98 6.83 -3.70
C LYS A 39 1.94 7.95 -3.49
N MET A 40 0.67 7.58 -3.35
CA MET A 40 -0.47 8.48 -3.21
C MET A 40 -1.29 8.10 -1.96
N ASP A 41 -2.08 9.04 -1.43
CA ASP A 41 -3.08 8.69 -0.41
C ASP A 41 -4.18 7.79 -1.01
N ARG A 42 -4.81 6.94 -0.18
CA ARG A 42 -5.90 6.05 -0.61
C ARG A 42 -7.04 6.80 -1.30
N SER A 43 -7.35 8.02 -0.84
CA SER A 43 -8.40 8.86 -1.41
C SER A 43 -8.01 9.39 -2.80
N ALA A 44 -6.75 9.80 -2.96
CA ALA A 44 -6.21 10.26 -4.23
C ALA A 44 -6.13 9.11 -5.24
N ALA A 45 -5.61 7.96 -4.82
CA ALA A 45 -5.60 6.74 -5.63
C ALA A 45 -7.01 6.35 -6.09
N ARG A 46 -8.01 6.36 -5.19
CA ARG A 46 -9.41 6.08 -5.55
C ARG A 46 -9.93 7.06 -6.61
N ARG A 47 -9.74 8.36 -6.42
CA ARG A 47 -10.17 9.39 -7.40
C ARG A 47 -9.47 9.21 -8.73
N TYR A 48 -8.18 8.89 -8.71
CA TYR A 48 -7.36 8.69 -9.90
C TYR A 48 -7.85 7.47 -10.71
N VAL A 49 -8.06 6.34 -10.06
CA VAL A 49 -8.63 5.14 -10.67
C VAL A 49 -10.02 5.40 -11.25
N MET A 50 -10.89 6.10 -10.53
CA MET A 50 -12.22 6.47 -11.05
C MET A 50 -12.14 7.43 -12.24
N ARG A 51 -11.17 8.36 -12.24
CA ARG A 51 -10.91 9.27 -13.37
C ARG A 51 -10.45 8.54 -14.62
N LEU A 52 -9.66 7.47 -14.44
CA LEU A 52 -9.24 6.58 -15.53
C LEU A 52 -10.35 5.63 -16.01
N GLY A 53 -11.50 5.58 -15.32
CA GLY A 53 -12.64 4.73 -15.69
C GLY A 53 -12.51 3.28 -15.26
N TYR A 54 -11.57 2.93 -14.38
CA TYR A 54 -11.43 1.56 -13.88
C TYR A 54 -12.42 1.29 -12.74
N GLU A 55 -13.19 0.21 -12.87
CA GLU A 55 -14.08 -0.26 -11.81
C GLU A 55 -13.35 -1.22 -10.86
N PRO A 56 -13.18 -0.85 -9.58
CA PRO A 56 -12.65 -1.75 -8.57
C PRO A 56 -13.63 -2.90 -8.30
N LYS A 57 -13.13 -4.13 -8.31
CA LYS A 57 -13.90 -5.28 -7.84
C LYS A 57 -13.97 -5.24 -6.32
N ARG A 58 -15.03 -5.80 -5.75
CA ARG A 58 -15.18 -5.94 -4.30
C ARG A 58 -14.89 -7.38 -3.92
N ALA A 59 -13.88 -7.59 -3.10
CA ALA A 59 -13.54 -8.92 -2.59
C ALA A 59 -13.23 -8.85 -1.11
N ARG A 60 -13.50 -9.95 -0.40
CA ARG A 60 -13.05 -10.15 0.98
C ARG A 60 -11.66 -10.76 0.90
N THR A 61 -10.65 -9.97 1.22
CA THR A 61 -9.26 -10.43 1.21
C THR A 61 -8.73 -10.50 2.64
N ALA A 62 -7.83 -11.47 2.91
CA ALA A 62 -7.17 -11.59 4.20
C ALA A 62 -6.40 -10.31 4.57
N SER A 63 -5.88 -9.58 3.56
CA SER A 63 -5.16 -8.30 3.73
C SER A 63 -6.04 -7.19 4.34
N SER A 64 -7.36 -7.26 4.13
CA SER A 64 -8.32 -6.30 4.72
C SER A 64 -8.98 -6.82 6.00
N GLY A 65 -8.42 -7.85 6.63
CA GLY A 65 -9.02 -8.46 7.81
C GLY A 65 -10.39 -9.11 7.52
N PHE A 66 -10.53 -9.72 6.34
CA PHE A 66 -11.79 -10.30 5.82
C PHE A 66 -12.93 -9.31 5.58
N GLN A 67 -12.68 -8.01 5.72
CA GLN A 67 -13.62 -6.98 5.33
C GLN A 67 -13.69 -6.84 3.81
N THR A 68 -14.82 -6.34 3.31
CA THR A 68 -15.01 -6.05 1.88
C THR A 68 -14.08 -4.91 1.47
N ALA A 69 -13.08 -5.22 0.66
CA ALA A 69 -12.14 -4.25 0.13
C ALA A 69 -12.32 -4.04 -1.37
N LEU A 70 -11.98 -2.83 -1.82
CA LEU A 70 -11.79 -2.53 -3.23
C LEU A 70 -10.48 -3.17 -3.67
N VAL A 71 -10.58 -4.07 -4.63
CA VAL A 71 -9.46 -4.84 -5.16
C VAL A 71 -9.37 -4.66 -6.67
N PHE A 72 -8.13 -4.72 -7.13
CA PHE A 72 -7.74 -4.52 -8.52
C PHE A 72 -7.02 -5.75 -9.01
N ASP A 73 -7.27 -6.09 -10.27
CA ASP A 73 -6.52 -7.12 -10.96
C ASP A 73 -5.10 -6.63 -11.26
N LYS A 74 -4.16 -7.56 -11.46
CA LYS A 74 -2.77 -7.21 -11.79
C LYS A 74 -2.71 -6.43 -13.10
N ASP A 75 -3.51 -6.79 -14.09
CA ASP A 75 -3.59 -6.07 -15.36
C ASP A 75 -4.10 -4.64 -15.17
N GLN A 76 -5.13 -4.44 -14.34
CA GLN A 76 -5.64 -3.11 -14.03
C GLN A 76 -4.59 -2.26 -13.30
N VAL A 77 -3.92 -2.84 -12.29
CA VAL A 77 -2.86 -2.14 -11.54
C VAL A 77 -1.75 -1.68 -12.48
N ARG A 78 -1.33 -2.56 -13.41
CA ARG A 78 -0.29 -2.23 -14.40
C ARG A 78 -0.73 -1.07 -15.30
N GLN A 79 -1.95 -1.10 -15.83
CA GLN A 79 -2.45 -0.02 -16.68
C GLN A 79 -2.57 1.31 -15.93
N ILE A 80 -2.99 1.28 -14.66
CA ILE A 80 -3.07 2.47 -13.81
C ILE A 80 -1.68 3.07 -13.55
N LEU A 81 -0.67 2.22 -13.32
CA LEU A 81 0.72 2.64 -13.17
C LEU A 81 1.28 3.21 -14.47
N GLU A 82 1.03 2.57 -15.61
CA GLU A 82 1.44 3.06 -16.93
C GLU A 82 0.79 4.41 -17.25
N ALA A 83 -0.50 4.59 -16.96
CA ALA A 83 -1.18 5.88 -17.10
C ALA A 83 -0.52 6.95 -16.24
N ARG A 84 -0.15 6.62 -14.99
CA ARG A 84 0.50 7.57 -14.08
C ARG A 84 1.90 7.95 -14.52
N GLN A 85 2.63 6.98 -15.07
CA GLN A 85 3.93 7.19 -15.69
C GLN A 85 3.80 8.10 -16.92
N ALA A 86 2.76 7.91 -17.73
CA ALA A 86 2.46 8.73 -18.90
C ALA A 86 2.04 10.17 -18.53
N ASP A 87 1.37 10.36 -17.40
CA ASP A 87 1.09 11.68 -16.82
C ASP A 87 2.36 12.37 -16.28
N GLY A 88 3.52 11.70 -16.27
CA GLY A 88 4.81 12.28 -15.90
C GLY A 88 5.20 12.10 -14.43
N TYR A 89 4.53 11.23 -13.69
CA TYR A 89 4.82 10.95 -12.27
C TYR A 89 5.63 9.65 -12.10
N CYS A 90 6.87 9.75 -11.57
CA CYS A 90 7.79 8.66 -11.18
C CYS A 90 7.91 8.49 -9.65
#